data_AF-A0A7S2I4T1-F1
#
_entry.id   AF-A0A7S2I4T1-F1
#
_cell.length_a   1.000
_cell.length_b   1.000
_cell.length_c   1.000
_cell.angle_alpha   90.00
_cell.angle_beta   90.00
_cell.angle_gamma   90.00
#
_symmetry.space_group_name_H-M   'P 1'
#
loop_
_entity.id
_entity.type
_entity.pdbx_description
1 polymer ?
#
loop_
_entity_poly.entity_id
_entity_poly.type
_entity_poly.pdbx_seq_one_letter_code
_entity_poly.pdbx_strand_id
1 'polypeptide(L)'
;ENKNEEKEPDEADKSDETAADDAEAKKEELIAKYGKWGFWDGAEEIRPKEDYCAKYPNRDIPEDDFPDTAWQADAVYANHWLDAASNLVSRAMEAIYEEYGHSKEGLDAAGRIERAKMFKIHMADFEKEGLPPKEVLEGGGWMPHKSFKGLVRRLMH
;
A
#
# COMPACT_ATOMS: atom_id res chain seq x y z
N GLU A 1 1.20 66.17 27.46
CA GLU A 1 0.67 65.89 26.11
C GLU A 1 0.56 64.38 25.94
N ASN A 2 -0.64 63.91 25.61
CA ASN A 2 -0.95 62.51 25.33
C ASN A 2 -0.27 62.06 24.03
N LYS A 3 0.33 60.87 24.04
CA LYS A 3 0.41 60.04 22.83
C LYS A 3 -0.12 58.65 23.16
N ASN A 4 -1.30 58.39 22.62
CA ASN A 4 -1.83 57.07 22.32
C ASN A 4 -0.86 56.35 21.39
N GLU A 5 -0.55 55.10 21.69
CA GLU A 5 -0.25 54.10 20.66
C GLU A 5 -1.13 52.90 20.97
N GLU A 6 -2.17 52.76 20.15
CA GLU A 6 -3.04 51.60 20.09
C GLU A 6 -2.22 50.38 19.71
N LYS A 7 -2.40 49.31 20.47
CA LYS A 7 -1.91 47.98 20.16
C LYS A 7 -2.98 47.31 19.30
N GLU A 8 -2.72 47.12 18.00
CA GLU A 8 -3.55 46.29 17.13
C GLU A 8 -3.54 44.83 17.63
N PRO A 9 -4.70 44.15 17.69
CA PRO A 9 -4.76 42.73 18.00
C PRO A 9 -4.80 41.85 16.73
N ASP A 10 -4.10 40.72 16.84
CA ASP A 10 -4.39 39.41 16.24
C ASP A 10 -4.40 39.26 14.71
N GLU A 11 -3.22 38.94 14.19
CA GLU A 11 -3.01 38.30 12.87
C GLU A 11 -2.51 36.84 13.07
N ALA A 12 -3.18 36.08 13.96
CA ALA A 12 -2.70 34.75 14.36
C ALA A 12 -3.66 33.58 14.06
N ASP A 13 -4.76 33.79 13.32
CA ASP A 13 -5.80 32.76 13.19
C ASP A 13 -6.41 32.64 11.78
N LYS A 14 -5.56 32.61 10.74
CA LYS A 14 -5.98 32.33 9.35
C LYS A 14 -5.07 31.38 8.57
N SER A 15 -3.96 30.95 9.15
CA SER A 15 -2.98 30.10 8.47
C SER A 15 -3.28 28.60 8.54
N ASP A 16 -4.11 28.17 9.49
CA ASP A 16 -4.36 26.75 9.75
C ASP A 16 -5.53 26.19 8.91
N GLU A 17 -6.58 26.99 8.68
CA GLU A 17 -7.71 26.60 7.82
C GLU A 17 -7.30 26.45 6.35
N THR A 18 -6.48 27.37 5.82
CA THR A 18 -6.03 27.32 4.41
C THR A 18 -5.13 26.12 4.12
N ALA A 19 -4.35 25.66 5.09
CA ALA A 19 -3.45 24.52 4.91
C ALA A 19 -4.21 23.17 4.93
N ALA A 20 -5.30 23.09 5.71
CA ALA A 20 -6.18 21.94 5.74
C ALA A 20 -6.98 21.80 4.44
N ASP A 21 -7.54 22.91 3.95
CA ASP A 21 -8.29 22.95 2.68
C ASP A 21 -7.40 22.59 1.48
N ASP A 22 -6.15 23.09 1.45
CA ASP A 22 -5.17 22.75 0.42
C ASP A 22 -4.74 21.27 0.47
N ALA A 23 -4.70 20.66 1.66
CA ALA A 23 -4.37 19.24 1.82
C ALA A 23 -5.54 18.34 1.37
N GLU A 24 -6.77 18.76 1.64
CA GLU A 24 -7.97 18.03 1.23
C GLU A 24 -8.18 18.10 -0.29
N ALA A 25 -8.00 19.27 -0.91
CA ALA A 25 -8.06 19.42 -2.37
C ALA A 25 -7.01 18.54 -3.08
N LYS A 26 -5.76 18.53 -2.60
CA LYS A 26 -4.70 17.65 -3.13
C LYS A 26 -5.04 16.17 -2.98
N LYS A 27 -5.67 15.79 -1.86
CA LYS A 27 -6.10 14.42 -1.63
C LYS A 27 -7.21 14.01 -2.62
N GLU A 28 -8.16 14.89 -2.90
CA GLU A 28 -9.21 14.64 -3.90
C GLU A 28 -8.65 14.49 -5.32
N GLU A 29 -7.67 15.32 -5.70
CA GLU A 29 -6.97 15.20 -6.98
C GLU A 29 -6.22 13.86 -7.09
N LEU A 30 -5.52 13.45 -6.03
CA LEU A 30 -4.83 12.15 -5.98
C LEU A 30 -5.83 10.98 -6.04
N ILE A 31 -6.98 11.11 -5.38
CA ILE A 31 -8.06 10.12 -5.45
C ILE A 31 -8.65 10.06 -6.86
N ALA A 32 -8.85 11.18 -7.55
CA ALA A 32 -9.33 11.20 -8.91
C ALA A 32 -8.33 10.57 -9.88
N LYS A 33 -7.03 10.83 -9.67
CA LYS A 33 -5.94 10.38 -10.54
C LYS A 33 -5.59 8.90 -10.38
N TYR A 34 -5.48 8.43 -9.14
CA TYR A 34 -5.03 7.08 -8.83
C TYR A 34 -6.15 6.17 -8.30
N GLY A 35 -7.27 6.72 -7.86
CA GLY A 35 -8.41 5.97 -7.33
C GLY A 35 -8.34 5.77 -5.81
N LYS A 36 -9.50 5.60 -5.17
CA LYS A 36 -9.62 5.34 -3.72
C LYS A 36 -9.73 3.86 -3.37
N TRP A 37 -9.34 3.50 -2.16
CA TRP A 37 -9.66 2.20 -1.57
C TRP A 37 -11.17 1.95 -1.63
N GLY A 38 -11.57 0.81 -2.19
CA GLY A 38 -12.97 0.50 -2.50
C GLY A 38 -13.42 -0.86 -1.96
N PHE A 39 -12.76 -1.35 -0.92
CA PHE A 39 -13.13 -2.62 -0.29
C PHE A 39 -14.49 -2.51 0.41
N TRP A 40 -15.27 -3.58 0.29
CA TRP A 40 -16.57 -3.71 0.92
C TRP A 40 -16.75 -5.15 1.42
N ASP A 41 -17.00 -5.29 2.72
CA ASP A 41 -17.12 -6.58 3.42
C ASP A 41 -18.43 -7.31 3.07
N GLY A 42 -19.52 -6.58 2.80
CA GLY A 42 -20.82 -7.13 2.38
C GLY A 42 -21.58 -7.98 3.41
N ALA A 43 -20.89 -8.45 4.44
CA ALA A 43 -21.43 -9.32 5.48
C ALA A 43 -20.94 -8.91 6.89
N GLU A 44 -20.66 -7.61 7.08
CA GLU A 44 -20.12 -7.07 8.34
C GLU A 44 -20.97 -7.43 9.56
N GLU A 45 -22.30 -7.43 9.40
CA GLU A 45 -23.24 -7.70 10.49
C GLU A 45 -23.20 -9.12 11.04
N ILE A 46 -22.78 -10.09 10.22
CA ILE A 46 -22.70 -11.50 10.63
C ILE A 46 -21.32 -11.88 11.19
N ARG A 47 -20.34 -10.97 11.13
CA ARG A 47 -18.97 -11.24 11.60
C ARG A 47 -18.96 -11.59 13.10
N PRO A 48 -18.09 -12.51 13.55
CA PRO A 48 -17.98 -12.86 14.96
C PRO A 48 -17.65 -11.62 15.80
N LYS A 49 -18.51 -11.28 16.77
CA LYS A 49 -18.28 -10.18 17.72
C LYS A 49 -17.50 -10.63 18.96
N GLU A 50 -17.45 -11.94 19.19
CA GLU A 50 -16.76 -12.55 20.32
C GLU A 50 -15.29 -12.84 19.99
N ASP A 51 -14.41 -12.81 20.99
CA ASP A 51 -12.99 -13.17 20.82
C ASP A 51 -12.83 -14.70 20.76
N TYR A 52 -13.03 -15.25 19.57
CA TYR A 52 -12.87 -16.69 19.30
C TYR A 52 -11.41 -17.16 19.41
N CYS A 53 -10.43 -16.24 19.42
CA CYS A 53 -9.01 -16.55 19.60
C CYS A 53 -8.59 -16.76 21.05
N ALA A 54 -9.41 -16.33 22.02
CA ALA A 54 -9.03 -16.26 23.44
C ALA A 54 -8.67 -17.62 24.07
N LYS A 55 -9.12 -18.73 23.46
CA LYS A 55 -8.83 -20.10 23.91
C LYS A 55 -7.38 -20.54 23.64
N TYR A 56 -6.66 -19.86 22.76
CA TYR A 56 -5.30 -20.24 22.34
C TYR A 56 -4.29 -19.25 22.91
N PRO A 57 -3.29 -19.70 23.69
CA PRO A 57 -2.29 -18.81 24.31
C PRO A 57 -1.54 -17.90 23.32
N ASN A 58 -1.32 -18.38 22.09
CA ASN A 58 -0.65 -17.64 21.02
C ASN A 58 -1.62 -17.05 20.00
N ARG A 59 -2.94 -17.23 20.17
CA ARG A 59 -3.99 -16.86 19.20
C ARG A 59 -3.90 -17.57 17.85
N ASP A 60 -3.06 -18.60 17.76
CA ASP A 60 -2.97 -19.52 16.63
C ASP A 60 -4.14 -20.51 16.72
N ILE A 61 -5.20 -20.24 15.96
CA ILE A 61 -6.41 -21.07 15.91
C ILE A 61 -6.24 -22.14 14.82
N PRO A 62 -6.52 -23.42 15.10
CA PRO A 62 -6.63 -24.47 14.07
C PRO A 62 -7.72 -24.16 13.05
N GLU A 63 -7.54 -24.62 11.80
CA GLU A 63 -8.48 -24.37 10.69
C GLU A 63 -9.94 -24.75 11.04
N ASP A 64 -10.13 -25.91 11.70
CA ASP A 64 -11.45 -26.44 12.07
C ASP A 64 -12.16 -25.65 13.18
N ASP A 65 -11.42 -24.81 13.92
CA ASP A 65 -11.95 -24.06 15.06
C ASP A 65 -12.32 -22.61 14.69
N PHE A 66 -12.14 -22.20 13.43
CA PHE A 66 -12.62 -20.91 12.95
C PHE A 66 -14.15 -20.90 12.82
N PRO A 67 -14.84 -19.86 13.34
CA PRO A 67 -16.26 -19.69 13.08
C PRO A 67 -16.53 -19.56 11.57
N ASP A 68 -17.59 -20.19 11.07
CA ASP A 68 -18.00 -20.08 9.66
C ASP A 68 -18.28 -18.63 9.23
N THR A 69 -18.63 -17.76 10.17
CA THR A 69 -18.87 -16.33 9.90
C THR A 69 -17.60 -15.48 9.93
N ALA A 70 -16.46 -16.04 10.37
CA ALA A 70 -15.19 -15.34 10.40
C ALA A 70 -14.73 -15.00 8.98
N TRP A 71 -14.10 -13.83 8.83
CA TRP A 71 -13.65 -13.36 7.52
C TRP A 71 -12.60 -14.29 6.89
N GLN A 72 -11.87 -15.05 7.72
CA GLN A 72 -10.89 -16.05 7.26
C GLN A 72 -11.55 -17.26 6.58
N ALA A 73 -12.76 -17.63 6.98
CA ALA A 73 -13.52 -18.74 6.40
C ALA A 73 -14.38 -18.30 5.20
N ASP A 74 -14.63 -17.00 5.06
CA ASP A 74 -15.46 -16.41 4.02
C ASP A 74 -14.67 -16.19 2.72
N ALA A 75 -14.85 -17.11 1.78
CA ALA A 75 -14.21 -17.02 0.45
C ALA A 75 -14.63 -15.78 -0.34
N VAL A 76 -15.85 -15.27 -0.14
CA VAL A 76 -16.32 -14.06 -0.84
C VAL A 76 -15.56 -12.86 -0.30
N TYR A 77 -15.50 -12.70 1.02
CA TYR A 77 -14.69 -11.66 1.66
C TYR A 77 -13.24 -11.68 1.18
N ALA A 78 -12.60 -12.87 1.24
CA ALA A 78 -11.20 -13.01 0.87
C ALA A 78 -10.94 -12.61 -0.59
N ASN A 79 -11.82 -13.00 -1.52
CA ASN A 79 -11.69 -12.60 -2.93
C ASN A 79 -11.86 -11.09 -3.12
N HIS A 80 -12.90 -10.48 -2.52
CA HIS A 80 -13.10 -9.03 -2.60
C HIS A 80 -11.94 -8.24 -1.98
N TRP A 81 -11.37 -8.75 -0.89
CA TRP A 81 -10.22 -8.16 -0.24
C TRP A 81 -8.97 -8.26 -1.11
N LEU A 82 -8.69 -9.44 -1.68
CA LEU A 82 -7.56 -9.66 -2.58
C LEU A 82 -7.66 -8.79 -3.83
N ASP A 83 -8.85 -8.66 -4.41
CA ASP A 83 -9.09 -7.81 -5.57
C ASP A 83 -8.88 -6.33 -5.22
N ALA A 84 -9.41 -5.87 -4.08
CA ALA A 84 -9.19 -4.50 -3.61
C ALA A 84 -7.71 -4.24 -3.34
N ALA A 85 -7.02 -5.15 -2.64
CA ALA A 85 -5.61 -5.06 -2.30
C ALA A 85 -4.72 -5.03 -3.55
N SER A 86 -4.97 -5.91 -4.51
CA SER A 86 -4.27 -5.95 -5.79
C SER A 86 -4.41 -4.63 -6.56
N ASN A 87 -5.62 -4.07 -6.59
CA ASN A 87 -5.87 -2.77 -7.20
C ASN A 87 -5.13 -1.64 -6.47
N LEU A 88 -5.09 -1.65 -5.14
CA LEU A 88 -4.35 -0.65 -4.37
C LEU A 88 -2.85 -0.70 -4.67
N VAL A 89 -2.25 -1.88 -4.65
CA VAL A 89 -0.83 -2.07 -4.97
C VAL A 89 -0.54 -1.57 -6.39
N SER A 90 -1.38 -1.92 -7.35
CA SER A 90 -1.21 -1.49 -8.74
C SER A 90 -1.26 0.04 -8.87
N ARG A 91 -2.19 0.71 -8.18
CA ARG A 91 -2.30 2.18 -8.19
C ARG A 91 -1.12 2.86 -7.51
N ALA A 92 -0.65 2.30 -6.39
CA ALA A 92 0.53 2.79 -5.69
C ALA A 92 1.78 2.65 -6.57
N MET A 93 1.93 1.52 -7.27
CA MET A 93 3.02 1.34 -8.25
C MET A 93 2.96 2.35 -9.38
N GLU A 94 1.77 2.64 -9.94
CA GLU A 94 1.63 3.66 -10.99
C GLU A 94 1.97 5.06 -10.48
N ALA A 95 1.58 5.41 -9.25
CA ALA A 95 1.96 6.69 -8.64
C ALA A 95 3.49 6.78 -8.49
N ILE A 96 4.13 5.72 -7.99
CA ILE A 96 5.59 5.67 -7.89
C ILE A 96 6.25 5.81 -9.27
N TYR A 97 5.77 5.10 -10.29
CA TYR A 97 6.32 5.21 -11.64
C TYR A 97 6.20 6.63 -12.20
N GLU A 98 5.10 7.31 -11.93
CA GLU A 98 4.91 8.69 -12.35
C GLU A 98 5.87 9.66 -11.66
N GLU A 99 6.15 9.49 -10.35
CA GLU A 99 7.18 10.27 -9.64
C GLU A 99 8.58 10.08 -10.26
N TYR A 100 8.85 8.91 -10.81
CA TYR A 100 10.09 8.63 -11.55
C TYR A 100 10.06 9.05 -13.04
N GLY A 101 9.02 9.76 -13.49
CA GLY A 101 8.88 10.22 -14.87
C GLY A 101 8.40 9.16 -15.86
N HIS A 102 7.93 8.01 -15.39
CA HIS A 102 7.41 6.89 -16.18
C HIS A 102 5.88 6.77 -16.09
N SER A 103 5.17 7.87 -16.38
CA SER A 103 3.69 7.90 -16.40
C SER A 103 3.10 6.88 -17.37
N LYS A 104 1.92 6.35 -17.05
CA LYS A 104 1.13 5.45 -17.92
C LYS A 104 0.56 6.13 -19.17
N GLU A 105 0.55 7.46 -19.21
CA GLU A 105 -0.03 8.24 -20.31
C GLU A 105 0.77 8.05 -21.60
N GLY A 106 0.08 7.67 -22.69
CA GLY A 106 0.71 7.45 -23.99
C GLY A 106 1.45 6.12 -24.15
N LEU A 107 1.51 5.26 -23.13
CA LEU A 107 2.12 3.92 -23.24
C LEU A 107 1.14 2.89 -23.79
N ASP A 108 1.54 2.21 -24.86
CA ASP A 108 0.88 1.02 -25.37
C ASP A 108 1.17 -0.21 -24.49
N ALA A 109 0.57 -1.36 -24.84
CA ALA A 109 0.76 -2.59 -24.06
C ALA A 109 2.23 -3.04 -24.02
N ALA A 110 2.98 -2.83 -25.11
CA ALA A 110 4.40 -3.18 -25.17
C ALA A 110 5.25 -2.29 -24.26
N GLY A 111 5.04 -0.97 -24.30
CA GLY A 111 5.74 -0.01 -23.43
C GLY A 111 5.47 -0.23 -21.95
N ARG A 112 4.26 -0.67 -21.58
CA ARG A 112 3.96 -1.05 -20.18
C ARG A 112 4.79 -2.26 -19.72
N ILE A 113 5.02 -3.23 -20.60
CA ILE A 113 5.84 -4.41 -20.29
C ILE A 113 7.30 -4.02 -20.15
N GLU A 114 7.82 -3.16 -21.03
CA GLU A 114 9.20 -2.66 -20.93
C GLU A 114 9.41 -1.85 -19.65
N ARG A 115 8.46 -0.98 -19.30
CA ARG A 115 8.47 -0.27 -18.02
C ARG A 115 8.45 -1.22 -16.82
N ALA A 116 7.60 -2.24 -16.84
CA ALA A 116 7.56 -3.24 -15.77
C ALA A 116 8.89 -4.01 -15.63
N LYS A 117 9.61 -4.25 -16.74
CA LYS A 117 10.95 -4.85 -16.70
C LYS A 117 11.98 -3.93 -16.02
N MET A 118 11.94 -2.62 -16.29
CA MET A 118 12.86 -1.66 -15.69
C MET A 118 12.81 -1.63 -14.16
N PHE A 119 11.63 -1.86 -13.57
CA PHE A 119 11.45 -1.84 -12.11
C PHE A 119 11.38 -3.24 -11.48
N LYS A 120 11.59 -4.30 -12.26
CA LYS A 120 11.55 -5.66 -11.75
C LYS A 120 12.75 -5.92 -10.83
N ILE A 121 12.50 -6.53 -9.67
CA ILE A 121 13.57 -7.05 -8.82
C ILE A 121 14.09 -8.34 -9.44
N HIS A 122 15.39 -8.39 -9.72
CA HIS A 122 16.05 -9.57 -10.22
C HIS A 122 16.36 -10.54 -9.08
N MET A 123 16.01 -11.81 -9.24
CA MET A 123 16.30 -12.84 -8.24
C MET A 123 17.60 -13.56 -8.59
N ALA A 124 18.68 -13.21 -7.89
CA ALA A 124 19.98 -13.82 -8.11
C ALA A 124 20.06 -15.23 -7.48
N ASP A 125 20.77 -16.13 -8.16
CA ASP A 125 21.11 -17.47 -7.66
C ASP A 125 22.62 -17.56 -7.41
N PHE A 126 23.00 -17.33 -6.16
CA PHE A 126 24.40 -17.32 -5.74
C PHE A 126 25.03 -18.70 -5.65
N GLU A 127 24.24 -19.78 -5.64
CA GLU A 127 24.79 -21.13 -5.69
C GLU A 127 25.36 -21.44 -7.07
N LYS A 128 24.88 -20.77 -8.12
CA LYS A 128 25.37 -20.90 -9.50
C LYS A 128 26.35 -19.80 -9.91
N GLU A 129 26.13 -18.57 -9.46
CA GLU A 129 26.89 -17.40 -9.95
C GLU A 129 28.01 -16.94 -9.00
N GLY A 130 28.06 -17.47 -7.77
CA GLY A 130 29.18 -17.34 -6.82
C GLY A 130 29.43 -15.94 -6.23
N LEU A 131 28.97 -14.87 -6.88
CA LEU A 131 29.13 -13.48 -6.44
C LEU A 131 27.85 -12.66 -6.74
N PRO A 132 27.58 -11.59 -5.98
CA PRO A 132 26.56 -10.62 -6.35
C PRO A 132 26.86 -10.04 -7.74
N PRO A 133 25.83 -9.80 -8.57
CA PRO A 133 25.97 -9.15 -9.86
C PRO A 133 26.78 -7.85 -9.70
N LYS A 134 27.96 -7.79 -10.34
CA LYS A 134 28.84 -6.62 -10.30
C LYS A 134 28.40 -5.53 -11.28
N GLU A 135 27.67 -5.92 -12.31
CA GLU A 135 27.09 -5.01 -13.29
C GLU A 135 25.68 -4.60 -12.86
N VAL A 136 25.28 -3.40 -13.26
CA VAL A 136 23.90 -2.91 -13.09
C VAL A 136 23.00 -3.85 -13.88
N LEU A 137 22.35 -4.78 -13.20
CA LEU A 137 21.35 -5.64 -13.81
C LEU A 137 20.23 -4.77 -14.37
N GLU A 138 19.69 -5.14 -15.54
CA GLU A 138 18.43 -4.59 -16.02
C GLU A 138 17.34 -4.86 -14.98
N GLY A 139 16.89 -3.81 -14.29
CA GLY A 139 15.87 -3.91 -13.25
C GLY A 139 16.01 -2.89 -12.12
N GLY A 140 15.04 -2.89 -11.21
CA GLY A 140 14.98 -1.95 -10.08
C GLY A 140 15.89 -2.33 -8.91
N GLY A 141 16.60 -3.46 -9.03
CA GLY A 141 17.50 -3.99 -8.01
C GLY A 141 17.58 -5.52 -8.10
N TRP A 142 18.36 -6.12 -7.21
CA TRP A 142 18.47 -7.58 -7.13
C TRP A 142 18.42 -8.06 -5.68
N MET A 143 17.97 -9.31 -5.49
CA MET A 143 18.05 -9.98 -4.20
C MET A 143 18.27 -11.50 -4.35
N PRO A 144 18.90 -12.18 -3.37
CA PRO A 144 19.08 -13.63 -3.42
C PRO A 144 17.76 -14.37 -3.18
N HIS A 145 17.59 -15.55 -3.81
CA HIS A 145 16.45 -16.44 -3.56
C HIS A 145 16.23 -16.75 -2.07
N LYS A 146 17.33 -16.97 -1.32
CA LYS A 146 17.27 -17.26 0.12
C LYS A 146 16.69 -16.09 0.92
N SER A 147 17.07 -14.85 0.57
CA SER A 147 16.57 -13.64 1.23
C SER A 147 15.10 -13.40 0.92
N PHE A 148 14.67 -13.63 -0.33
CA PHE A 148 13.26 -13.54 -0.70
C PHE A 148 12.42 -14.59 0.03
N LYS A 149 12.88 -15.84 0.12
CA LYS A 149 12.20 -16.88 0.89
C LYS A 149 12.10 -16.52 2.38
N GLY A 150 13.14 -15.92 2.94
CA GLY A 150 13.12 -15.40 4.32
C GLY A 150 12.12 -14.25 4.50
N LEU A 151 12.02 -13.36 3.52
CA LEU A 151 11.04 -12.27 3.49
C LEU A 151 9.61 -12.81 3.43
N VAL A 152 9.31 -13.73 2.51
CA VAL A 152 8.00 -14.38 2.39
C VAL A 152 7.61 -15.05 3.69
N ARG A 153 8.53 -15.78 4.33
CA ARG A 153 8.26 -16.41 5.63
C ARG A 153 7.91 -15.41 6.71
N ARG A 154 8.55 -14.24 6.77
CA ARG A 154 8.22 -13.20 7.77
C ARG A 154 6.93 -12.44 7.45
N LEU A 155 6.51 -12.42 6.19
CA LEU A 155 5.24 -11.81 5.80
C LEU A 155 4.05 -12.73 6.06
N MET A 156 4.26 -14.05 6.00
CA MET A 156 3.22 -15.08 6.15
C MET A 156 3.17 -15.68 7.56
N HIS A 157 3.96 -15.18 8.49
CA HIS A 157 4.14 -15.69 9.85
C HIS A 157 4.01 -14.55 10.85
#